data_AF-A0A851GWV9-F1
#
_entry.id   AF-A0A851GWV9-F1
#
_cell.length_a   1.000
_cell.length_b   1.000
_cell.length_c   1.000
_cell.angle_alpha   90.00
_cell.angle_beta   90.00
_cell.angle_gamma   90.00
#
_symmetry.space_group_name_H-M   'P 1'
#
loop_
_entity.id
_entity.type
_entity.pdbx_description
1 polymer ?
#
loop_
_entity_poly.entity_id
_entity_poly.type
_entity_poly.pdbx_seq_one_letter_code
_entity_poly.pdbx_strand_id
1 'polypeptide(L)'
;MPDNFYPSVDINFINDQVSNSGKLAKDGIVKIGSTTTYVIEGTQAIFKRTISARELETGSICLEQATAIALRFGFLGQLLEWLENNRNWKDGGYIKK
;
A
#
# COMPACT_ATOMS: atom_id res chain seq x y z
N MET A 1 -13.60 -7.60 -3.03
CA MET A 1 -13.97 -9.02 -2.88
C MET A 1 -14.11 -9.28 -1.39
N PRO A 2 -15.20 -9.91 -0.92
CA PRO A 2 -15.49 -10.06 0.51
C PRO A 2 -14.91 -11.38 1.06
N ASP A 3 -13.61 -11.59 0.86
CA ASP A 3 -12.91 -12.72 1.45
C ASP A 3 -12.12 -12.20 2.66
N ASN A 4 -12.51 -12.61 3.87
CA ASN A 4 -11.89 -12.16 5.13
C ASN A 4 -10.41 -12.57 5.25
N PHE A 5 -9.91 -13.43 4.36
CA PHE A 5 -8.52 -13.85 4.34
C PHE A 5 -7.73 -13.25 3.18
N TYR A 6 -8.28 -12.26 2.47
CA TYR A 6 -7.53 -11.56 1.44
C TYR A 6 -6.38 -10.76 2.07
N PRO A 7 -5.12 -10.98 1.64
CA PRO A 7 -3.99 -10.23 2.17
C PRO A 7 -4.19 -8.72 2.04
N SER A 8 -4.17 -8.02 3.17
CA SER A 8 -4.35 -6.57 3.22
C SER A 8 -3.33 -5.89 4.11
N VAL A 9 -3.13 -4.60 3.88
CA VAL A 9 -2.12 -3.77 4.54
C VAL A 9 -2.77 -2.50 5.05
N ASP A 10 -2.38 -2.08 6.24
CA ASP A 10 -2.83 -0.82 6.84
C ASP A 10 -2.37 0.38 5.98
N ILE A 11 -3.31 1.25 5.64
CA ILE A 11 -3.02 2.46 4.86
C ILE A 11 -2.17 3.46 5.63
N ASN A 12 -2.23 3.49 6.97
CA ASN A 12 -1.40 4.36 7.79
C ASN A 12 0.07 3.98 7.67
N PHE A 13 0.38 2.68 7.74
CA PHE A 13 1.71 2.16 7.48
C PHE A 13 2.22 2.59 6.09
N ILE A 14 1.38 2.48 5.06
CA ILE A 14 1.74 2.91 3.71
C ILE A 14 2.02 4.42 3.66
N ASN A 15 1.17 5.25 4.28
CA ASN A 15 1.33 6.71 4.30
C ASN A 15 2.64 7.11 5.00
N ASP A 16 3.01 6.42 6.08
CA ASP A 16 4.26 6.66 6.80
C ASP A 16 5.47 6.32 5.92
N GLN A 17 5.46 5.15 5.27
CA GLN A 17 6.55 4.74 4.38
C GLN A 17 6.67 5.65 3.15
N VAL A 18 5.54 6.07 2.58
CA VAL A 18 5.51 6.99 1.43
C VAL A 18 6.07 8.37 1.83
N SER A 19 5.67 8.90 2.99
CA SER A 19 6.20 10.16 3.51
C SER A 19 7.71 10.10 3.77
N ASN A 20 8.20 8.97 4.28
CA ASN A 20 9.61 8.75 4.58
C ASN A 20 10.48 8.41 3.36
N SER A 21 9.87 8.09 2.21
CA SER A 21 10.59 7.65 1.01
C SER A 21 11.44 8.73 0.33
N GLY A 22 11.20 10.01 0.63
CA GLY A 22 11.83 11.16 -0.05
C GLY A 22 11.42 11.33 -1.51
N LYS A 23 10.47 10.55 -2.02
CA LYS A 23 10.00 10.58 -3.43
C LYS A 23 8.63 11.22 -3.59
N LEU A 24 7.92 11.50 -2.50
CA LEU A 24 6.59 12.08 -2.54
C LEU A 24 6.65 13.55 -2.98
N ALA A 25 5.79 13.93 -3.93
CA ALA A 25 5.63 15.32 -4.31
C ALA A 25 5.00 16.14 -3.18
N LYS A 26 5.24 17.46 -3.16
CA LYS A 26 4.58 18.34 -2.18
C LYS A 26 3.05 18.19 -2.27
N ASP A 27 2.41 17.95 -1.12
CA ASP A 27 0.97 17.68 -1.02
C ASP A 27 0.50 16.54 -1.94
N GLY A 28 1.40 15.60 -2.25
CA GLY A 28 1.22 14.53 -3.23
C GLY A 28 0.31 13.37 -2.77
N ILE A 29 -0.33 13.49 -1.60
CA ILE A 29 -1.32 12.52 -1.10
C ILE A 29 -2.70 13.16 -1.22
N VAL A 30 -3.53 12.61 -2.09
CA VAL A 30 -4.89 13.11 -2.33
C VAL A 30 -5.89 11.99 -2.08
N LYS A 31 -6.82 12.19 -1.14
CA LYS A 31 -7.88 11.22 -0.84
C LYS A 31 -9.22 11.70 -1.40
N ILE A 32 -9.88 10.85 -2.19
CA ILE A 32 -11.21 11.08 -2.76
C ILE A 32 -12.07 9.85 -2.44
N GLY A 33 -13.02 10.01 -1.50
CA GLY A 33 -13.83 8.91 -1.01
C GLY A 33 -12.94 7.82 -0.37
N SER A 34 -13.04 6.59 -0.88
CA SER A 34 -12.21 5.45 -0.47
C SER A 34 -10.93 5.25 -1.30
N THR A 35 -10.60 6.19 -2.18
CA THR A 35 -9.42 6.10 -3.04
C THR A 35 -8.38 7.12 -2.60
N THR A 36 -7.17 6.65 -2.32
CA THR A 36 -6.00 7.49 -2.02
C THR A 36 -5.06 7.48 -3.22
N THR A 37 -4.62 8.65 -3.65
CA THR A 37 -3.73 8.86 -4.78
C THR A 37 -2.42 9.43 -4.30
N TYR A 38 -1.32 8.80 -4.69
CA TYR A 38 0.04 9.20 -4.37
C TYR A 38 0.73 9.71 -5.63
N VAL A 39 1.41 10.85 -5.53
CA VAL A 39 2.11 11.49 -6.64
C VAL A 39 3.60 11.54 -6.33
N ILE A 40 4.40 10.93 -7.20
CA ILE A 40 5.86 10.94 -7.12
C ILE A 40 6.40 12.28 -7.65
N GLU A 41 7.38 12.85 -6.95
CA GLU A 41 8.10 14.06 -7.35
C GLU A 41 8.87 13.83 -8.65
N GLY A 42 8.96 14.85 -9.52
CA GLY A 42 9.73 14.77 -10.76
C GLY A 42 9.08 15.41 -11.98
N THR A 43 9.77 15.31 -13.12
CA THR A 43 9.44 16.07 -14.35
C THR A 43 8.60 15.28 -15.36
N GLN A 44 8.38 13.98 -15.15
CA GLN A 44 7.57 13.17 -16.05
C GLN A 44 6.09 13.60 -16.02
N ALA A 45 5.32 13.20 -17.04
CA ALA A 45 3.89 13.43 -17.08
C ALA A 45 3.19 12.85 -15.83
N ILE A 46 2.20 13.57 -15.30
CA ILE A 46 1.56 13.27 -14.00
C ILE A 46 1.05 11.82 -13.96
N PHE A 47 0.36 11.35 -15.00
CA PHE A 47 -0.17 9.97 -15.04
C PHE A 47 0.90 8.88 -14.89
N LYS A 48 2.16 9.15 -15.24
CA LYS A 48 3.29 8.21 -15.04
C LYS A 48 3.85 8.24 -13.63
N ARG A 49 3.59 9.30 -12.87
CA ARG A 49 4.05 9.52 -11.49
C ARG A 49 2.97 9.27 -10.46
N THR A 50 1.73 9.13 -10.90
CA THR A 50 0.59 8.84 -10.04
C THR A 50 0.43 7.34 -9.83
N ILE A 51 0.10 6.96 -8.59
CA ILE A 51 -0.39 5.62 -8.24
C ILE A 51 -1.58 5.79 -7.30
N SER A 52 -2.66 5.06 -7.55
CA SER A 52 -3.86 5.10 -6.72
C SER A 52 -4.09 3.76 -6.04
N ALA A 53 -4.60 3.83 -4.82
CA ALA A 53 -5.00 2.71 -4.00
C ALA A 53 -6.45 2.89 -3.60
N ARG A 54 -7.23 1.82 -3.62
CA ARG A 54 -8.62 1.84 -3.19
C ARG A 54 -8.75 0.98 -1.95
N GLU A 55 -9.25 1.58 -0.89
CA GLU A 55 -9.51 0.88 0.36
C GLU A 55 -10.49 -0.28 0.13
N LEU A 56 -10.14 -1.46 0.65
CA LEU A 56 -11.01 -2.65 0.69
C LEU A 56 -12.08 -2.45 1.77
N GLU A 57 -11.61 -2.09 2.95
CA GLU A 57 -12.37 -1.68 4.13
C GLU A 57 -11.70 -0.42 4.68
N THR A 58 -12.39 0.32 5.53
CA THR A 58 -11.85 1.57 6.10
C THR A 58 -10.46 1.34 6.71
N GLY A 59 -9.44 1.96 6.12
CA GLY A 59 -8.06 1.89 6.59
C GLY A 59 -7.21 0.75 6.03
N SER A 60 -7.70 -0.09 5.13
CA SER A 60 -6.90 -1.19 4.55
C SER A 60 -6.91 -1.21 3.03
N ILE A 61 -5.77 -1.56 2.43
CA ILE A 61 -5.63 -1.77 0.98
C ILE A 61 -5.18 -3.20 0.69
N CYS A 62 -5.46 -3.69 -0.51
CA CYS A 62 -5.06 -5.03 -0.90
C CYS A 62 -3.54 -5.13 -1.10
N LEU A 63 -2.98 -6.34 -0.92
CA LEU A 63 -1.54 -6.58 -1.03
C LEU A 63 -0.96 -6.17 -2.38
N GLU A 64 -1.68 -6.36 -3.48
CA GLU A 64 -1.21 -5.98 -4.82
C GLU A 64 -1.02 -4.47 -4.94
N GLN A 65 -1.96 -3.69 -4.38
CA GLN A 65 -1.84 -2.23 -4.34
C GLN A 65 -0.68 -1.80 -3.44
N ALA A 66 -0.58 -2.39 -2.24
CA ALA A 66 0.53 -2.11 -1.31
C ALA A 66 1.89 -2.39 -1.96
N THR A 67 2.01 -3.53 -2.66
CA THR A 67 3.23 -3.93 -3.37
C THR A 67 3.57 -2.96 -4.51
N ALA A 68 2.57 -2.57 -5.30
CA ALA A 68 2.77 -1.60 -6.38
C ALA A 68 3.27 -0.25 -5.85
N ILE A 69 2.73 0.23 -4.72
CA ILE A 69 3.19 1.46 -4.06
C ILE A 69 4.61 1.27 -3.52
N ALA A 70 4.88 0.16 -2.82
CA ALA A 70 6.19 -0.15 -2.25
C ALA A 70 7.30 -0.22 -3.31
N LEU A 71 7.03 -0.78 -4.48
CA LEU A 71 7.98 -0.81 -5.60
C LEU A 71 8.30 0.59 -6.12
N ARG A 72 7.29 1.46 -6.21
CA ARG A 72 7.42 2.81 -6.77
C ARG A 72 8.16 3.74 -5.81
N PHE A 73 7.84 3.64 -4.53
CA PHE A 73 8.45 4.45 -3.48
C PHE A 73 9.73 3.83 -2.90
N GLY A 74 10.01 2.55 -3.15
CA GLY A 74 11.26 1.88 -2.81
C GLY A 74 11.33 1.38 -1.36
N PHE A 75 10.20 0.95 -0.79
CA PHE A 75 10.12 0.44 0.58
C PHE A 75 9.70 -1.05 0.66
N LEU A 76 10.02 -1.83 -0.37
CA LEU A 76 9.59 -3.24 -0.44
C LEU A 76 10.08 -4.08 0.76
N GLY A 77 11.30 -3.82 1.27
CA GLY A 77 11.83 -4.51 2.44
C GLY A 77 10.98 -4.28 3.69
N GLN A 78 10.62 -3.02 3.96
CA GLN A 78 9.76 -2.64 5.09
C GLN A 78 8.36 -3.23 4.95
N LEU A 79 7.83 -3.31 3.73
CA LEU A 79 6.55 -3.98 3.48
C LEU A 79 6.66 -5.47 3.83
N LEU A 80 7.71 -6.17 3.42
CA LEU A 80 7.88 -7.59 3.72
C LEU A 80 8.00 -7.86 5.23
N GLU A 81 8.77 -7.04 5.94
CA GLU A 81 8.89 -7.12 7.41
C GLU A 81 7.55 -6.85 8.10
N TRP A 82 6.79 -5.86 7.62
CA TRP A 82 5.46 -5.59 8.14
C TRP A 82 4.52 -6.77 7.93
N LEU A 83 4.56 -7.39 6.74
CA LEU A 83 3.74 -8.56 6.38
C LEU A 83 4.11 -9.81 7.18
N GLU A 84 5.35 -9.96 7.62
CA GLU A 84 5.75 -11.05 8.51
C GLU A 84 5.15 -10.87 9.91
N ASN A 85 5.15 -9.64 10.43
CA ASN A 85 4.68 -9.33 11.78
C ASN A 85 3.15 -9.15 11.89
N ASN A 86 2.49 -8.73 10.81
CA ASN A 86 1.08 -8.32 10.81
C ASN A 86 0.22 -9.14 9.83
N ARG A 87 0.69 -10.34 9.46
CA ARG A 87 0.02 -11.23 8.52
C ARG A 87 -1.43 -11.51 8.96
N ASN A 88 -2.39 -11.18 8.11
CA ASN A 88 -3.82 -11.44 8.34
C ASN A 88 -4.39 -12.60 7.50
N TRP A 89 -3.58 -13.24 6.66
CA TRP A 89 -3.97 -14.43 5.89
C TRP A 89 -3.33 -15.70 6.46
N LYS A 90 -3.96 -16.84 6.20
CA LYS A 90 -3.41 -18.15 6.55
C LYS A 90 -2.38 -18.58 5.51
N ASP A 91 -1.21 -19.03 5.97
CA ASP A 91 -0.21 -19.63 5.09
C ASP A 91 -0.49 -21.12 4.94
N GLY A 92 -0.93 -21.55 3.74
CA GLY A 92 -1.20 -22.96 3.43
C GLY A 92 -2.35 -23.57 4.23
N GLY A 93 -3.30 -24.21 3.55
CA GLY A 93 -4.36 -24.98 4.21
C GLY A 93 -3.86 -26.28 4.84
N TYR A 94 -2.86 -26.27 5.75
CA TYR A 94 -2.37 -27.47 6.44
C TYR A 94 -1.75 -27.24 7.83
N ILE A 95 -2.14 -26.20 8.58
CA ILE A 95 -1.84 -26.20 10.02
C ILE A 95 -2.98 -26.92 10.74
N LYS A 96 -2.80 -28.23 10.96
CA LYS A 96 -3.62 -28.99 11.92
C LYS A 96 -3.43 -28.35 13.30
N LYS A 97 -4.55 -27.98 13.93
CA LYS A 97 -4.60 -27.69 15.37
C LYS A 97 -4.17 -28.90 16.18
#